data_AF-A0A2V9XVN0-F1
#
_entry.id   AF-A0A2V9XVN0-F1
#
_cell.length_a   1.000
_cell.length_b   1.000
_cell.length_c   1.000
_cell.angle_alpha   90.00
_cell.angle_beta   90.00
_cell.angle_gamma   90.00
#
_symmetry.space_group_name_H-M   'P 1'
#
loop_
_entity.id
_entity.type
_entity.pdbx_description
1 polymer ?
#
loop_
_entity_poly.entity_id
_entity_poly.type
_entity_poly.pdbx_seq_one_letter_code
_entity_poly.pdbx_strand_id
1 'polypeptide(L)'
;MLRGLFLLALTIFPALLAAQSDDLLNRIWEGVQQAQKKYTSSCGTIIETRTSTLMVKPLVLRGKFCADGTKRFALEYFEPSNMRIRFNEDYLNVTTGSKTEVMEVGGNVRRAQSYFSRESSIGNLKKNFTI
;
A
#
# COMPACT_ATOMS: atom_id res chain seq x y z
N MET A 1 -42.42 -15.51 30.83
CA MET A 1 -42.28 -14.60 29.67
C MET A 1 -40.85 -14.07 29.56
N LEU A 2 -39.85 -14.93 29.32
CA LEU A 2 -38.44 -14.51 29.31
C LEU A 2 -37.62 -15.32 28.29
N ARG A 3 -38.14 -15.45 27.06
CA ARG A 3 -37.45 -16.18 25.97
C ARG A 3 -37.43 -15.46 24.62
N GLY A 4 -38.14 -14.34 24.48
CA GLY A 4 -38.27 -13.61 23.21
C GLY A 4 -37.32 -12.42 23.04
N LEU A 5 -36.74 -11.86 24.12
CA LEU A 5 -35.97 -10.61 24.03
C LEU A 5 -34.49 -10.80 23.64
N PHE A 6 -33.92 -11.99 23.82
CA PHE A 6 -32.50 -12.24 23.50
C PHE A 6 -32.24 -12.46 22.00
N LEU A 7 -33.26 -12.85 21.23
CA LEU A 7 -33.14 -13.06 19.78
C LEU A 7 -33.18 -11.75 18.97
N LEU A 8 -33.77 -10.68 19.51
CA LEU A 8 -33.84 -9.39 18.82
C LEU A 8 -32.52 -8.60 18.88
N ALA A 9 -31.71 -8.82 19.92
CA ALA A 9 -30.41 -8.17 20.04
C ALA A 9 -29.43 -8.70 18.98
N LEU A 10 -29.39 -10.02 18.73
CA LEU A 10 -28.46 -10.60 17.75
C LEU A 10 -28.74 -10.24 16.29
N THR A 11 -29.95 -9.77 15.94
CA THR A 11 -30.29 -9.37 14.57
C THR A 11 -30.00 -7.90 14.24
N ILE A 12 -29.73 -7.05 15.24
CA ILE A 12 -29.54 -5.60 15.05
C ILE A 12 -28.04 -5.22 15.00
N PHE A 13 -27.14 -6.09 15.46
CA PHE A 13 -25.70 -5.81 15.50
C PHE A 13 -24.83 -6.16 14.26
N PRO A 14 -25.31 -6.69 13.12
CA PRO A 14 -24.47 -6.74 11.91
C PRO A 14 -24.25 -5.34 11.29
N ALA A 15 -25.27 -4.48 11.37
CA ALA A 15 -25.25 -3.18 10.70
C ALA A 15 -24.36 -2.14 11.39
N LEU A 16 -24.22 -2.22 12.73
CA LEU A 16 -23.36 -1.30 13.48
C LEU A 16 -21.86 -1.53 13.20
N LEU A 17 -21.45 -2.78 13.02
CA LEU A 17 -20.07 -3.15 12.68
C LEU A 17 -19.71 -2.73 11.24
N ALA A 18 -20.62 -2.95 10.29
CA ALA A 18 -20.43 -2.53 8.90
C ALA A 18 -20.36 -1.00 8.74
N ALA A 19 -21.18 -0.25 9.49
CA ALA A 19 -21.12 1.21 9.49
C ALA A 19 -19.80 1.75 10.07
N GLN A 20 -19.22 1.06 11.06
CA GLN A 20 -17.96 1.47 11.68
C GLN A 20 -16.75 1.17 10.79
N SER A 21 -16.74 0.07 10.04
CA SER A 21 -15.67 -0.22 9.07
C SER A 21 -15.74 0.70 7.86
N ASP A 22 -16.95 1.04 7.39
CA ASP A 22 -17.17 1.99 6.31
C ASP A 22 -16.67 3.41 6.64
N ASP A 23 -16.85 3.84 7.89
CA ASP A 23 -16.36 5.12 8.42
C ASP A 23 -14.83 5.14 8.56
N LEU A 24 -14.24 4.04 9.08
CA LEU A 24 -12.79 3.94 9.26
C LEU A 24 -12.03 4.00 7.92
N LEU A 25 -12.46 3.23 6.92
CA LEU A 25 -11.77 3.23 5.62
C LEU A 25 -11.88 4.59 4.93
N ASN A 26 -13.04 5.25 5.01
CA ASN A 26 -13.21 6.61 4.50
C ASN A 26 -12.25 7.59 5.18
N ARG A 27 -12.13 7.54 6.51
CA ARG A 27 -11.24 8.41 7.27
C ARG A 27 -9.76 8.17 6.95
N ILE A 28 -9.34 6.91 6.83
CA ILE A 28 -7.99 6.56 6.39
C ILE A 28 -7.75 7.13 4.99
N TRP A 29 -8.71 6.96 4.08
CA TRP A 29 -8.62 7.45 2.72
C TRP A 29 -8.47 8.97 2.64
N GLU A 30 -9.31 9.71 3.35
CA GLU A 30 -9.22 11.17 3.45
C GLU A 30 -7.85 11.62 3.97
N GLY A 31 -7.33 10.94 5.00
CA GLY A 31 -5.99 11.20 5.53
C GLY A 31 -4.89 10.98 4.50
N VAL A 32 -4.98 9.89 3.72
CA VAL A 32 -4.04 9.61 2.62
C VAL A 32 -4.10 10.71 1.55
N GLN A 33 -5.30 11.12 1.12
CA GLN A 33 -5.46 12.18 0.12
C GLN A 33 -4.89 13.52 0.62
N GLN A 34 -5.12 13.87 1.89
CA GLN A 34 -4.55 15.08 2.49
C GLN A 34 -3.02 15.03 2.55
N ALA A 35 -2.46 13.88 2.97
CA ALA A 35 -1.02 13.69 3.03
C ALA A 35 -0.39 13.78 1.63
N GLN A 36 -0.98 13.15 0.62
CA GLN A 36 -0.48 13.21 -0.76
C GLN A 36 -0.53 14.61 -1.36
N LYS A 37 -1.54 15.43 -1.01
CA LYS A 37 -1.59 16.85 -1.41
C LYS A 37 -0.49 17.67 -0.75
N LYS A 38 -0.17 17.38 0.51
CA LYS A 38 0.82 18.13 1.30
C LYS A 38 2.27 17.74 0.97
N TYR A 39 2.51 16.45 0.77
CA TYR A 39 3.84 15.88 0.58
C TYR A 39 3.97 15.40 -0.86
N THR A 40 4.41 16.29 -1.74
CA THR A 40 4.63 15.97 -3.16
C THR A 40 5.86 15.11 -3.38
N SER A 41 6.84 15.17 -2.47
CA SER A 41 8.03 14.31 -2.50
C SER A 41 8.46 13.94 -1.09
N SER A 42 9.10 12.78 -0.92
CA SER A 42 9.65 12.34 0.35
C SER A 42 10.87 11.45 0.12
N CYS A 43 11.88 11.59 0.98
CA CYS A 43 13.02 10.69 1.05
C CYS A 43 13.22 10.24 2.50
N GLY A 44 13.67 9.01 2.69
CA GLY A 44 13.91 8.47 4.01
C GLY A 44 14.79 7.25 3.99
N THR A 45 15.15 6.77 5.18
CA THR A 45 15.78 5.47 5.37
C THR A 45 14.71 4.41 5.62
N ILE A 46 14.99 3.17 5.21
CA ILE A 46 14.10 2.03 5.39
C ILE A 46 14.86 0.85 5.98
N ILE A 47 14.19 0.12 6.87
CA ILE A 47 14.60 -1.21 7.32
C ILE A 47 13.45 -2.14 6.98
N GLU A 48 13.71 -3.11 6.10
CA GLU A 48 12.73 -4.13 5.73
C GLU A 48 13.15 -5.47 6.33
N THR A 49 12.23 -6.10 7.06
CA THR A 49 12.43 -7.44 7.61
C THR A 49 11.56 -8.42 6.83
N ARG A 50 12.19 -9.32 6.07
CA ARG A 50 11.52 -10.39 5.35
C ARG A 50 11.56 -11.68 6.16
N THR A 51 10.40 -12.29 6.32
CA THR A 51 10.23 -13.59 6.99
C THR A 51 9.63 -14.59 6.01
N SER A 52 9.97 -15.86 6.19
CA SER A 52 9.42 -16.98 5.43
C SER A 52 9.49 -18.23 6.30
N THR A 53 8.52 -19.13 6.15
CA THR A 53 8.55 -20.46 6.78
C THR A 53 9.73 -21.31 6.30
N LEU A 54 10.31 -20.97 5.15
CA LEU A 54 11.47 -21.62 4.55
C LEU A 54 12.81 -21.05 5.07
N MET A 55 12.79 -19.98 5.87
CA MET A 55 14.01 -19.31 6.35
C MET A 55 14.23 -19.58 7.84
N VAL A 56 15.44 -20.00 8.19
CA VAL A 56 15.84 -20.25 9.59
C VAL A 56 15.91 -18.94 10.40
N LYS A 57 16.20 -17.81 9.75
CA LYS A 57 16.24 -16.48 10.36
C LYS A 57 15.65 -15.42 9.42
N PRO A 58 15.00 -14.37 9.94
CA PRO A 58 14.56 -13.24 9.13
C PRO A 58 15.72 -12.60 8.36
N LEU A 59 15.46 -12.17 7.13
CA LEU A 59 16.39 -11.37 6.34
C LEU A 59 16.09 -9.90 6.62
N VAL A 60 17.09 -9.17 7.13
CA VAL A 60 16.96 -7.75 7.43
C VAL A 60 17.74 -6.95 6.38
N LEU A 61 17.00 -6.16 5.60
CA LEU A 61 17.53 -5.28 4.57
C LEU A 61 17.49 -3.85 5.06
N ARG A 62 18.54 -3.08 4.78
CA ARG A 62 18.62 -1.65 5.11
C ARG A 62 18.81 -0.86 3.84
N GLY A 63 18.15 0.28 3.75
CA GLY A 63 18.19 1.07 2.55
C GLY A 63 17.74 2.50 2.74
N LYS A 64 17.56 3.17 1.61
CA LYS A 64 16.93 4.47 1.48
C LYS A 64 15.92 4.45 0.36
N PHE A 65 14.92 5.30 0.47
CA PHE A 65 13.96 5.51 -0.60
C PHE A 65 13.78 7.01 -0.86
N CYS A 66 13.36 7.32 -2.07
CA CYS A 66 12.89 8.64 -2.47
C CYS A 66 11.68 8.45 -3.39
N ALA A 67 10.62 9.22 -3.16
CA ALA A 67 9.45 9.29 -3.99
C ALA A 67 9.22 10.74 -4.41
N ASP A 68 8.86 10.94 -5.68
CA ASP A 68 8.42 12.22 -6.22
C ASP A 68 7.07 12.00 -6.92
N GLY A 69 6.03 12.37 -6.17
CA GLY A 69 4.63 12.16 -6.46
C GLY A 69 4.33 10.68 -6.73
N THR A 70 3.51 10.46 -7.75
CA THR A 70 3.14 9.13 -8.24
C THR A 70 3.93 8.70 -9.47
N LYS A 71 4.88 9.53 -9.91
CA LYS A 71 5.57 9.39 -11.20
C LYS A 71 6.97 8.83 -11.07
N ARG A 72 7.63 9.05 -9.93
CA ARG A 72 9.02 8.65 -9.74
C ARG A 72 9.22 8.07 -8.36
N PHE A 73 9.95 6.97 -8.31
CA PHE A 73 10.29 6.27 -7.09
C PHE A 73 11.68 5.66 -7.23
N ALA A 74 12.47 5.73 -6.17
CA ALA A 74 13.77 5.08 -6.07
C ALA A 74 13.88 4.42 -4.70
N LEU A 75 14.38 3.19 -4.69
CA LEU A 75 14.65 2.40 -3.49
C LEU A 75 16.00 1.73 -3.67
N GLU A 76 16.90 1.96 -2.72
CA GLU A 76 18.26 1.44 -2.75
C GLU A 76 18.54 0.73 -1.44
N TYR A 77 18.75 -0.59 -1.50
CA TYR A 77 19.26 -1.38 -0.39
C TYR A 77 20.78 -1.39 -0.41
N PHE A 78 21.36 -1.35 0.78
CA PHE A 78 22.80 -1.40 1.03
C PHE A 78 23.26 -2.83 1.30
N GLU A 79 24.56 -3.01 1.48
CA GLU A 79 25.18 -4.26 1.91
C GLU A 79 24.44 -4.89 3.11
N PRO A 80 24.29 -6.24 3.14
CA PRO A 80 24.91 -7.25 2.29
C PRO A 80 24.10 -7.59 1.01
N SER A 81 23.04 -6.84 0.69
CA SER A 81 22.12 -7.17 -0.41
C SER A 81 21.84 -5.94 -1.25
N ASN A 82 22.82 -5.57 -2.07
CA ASN A 82 22.73 -4.43 -2.97
C ASN A 82 21.68 -4.68 -4.06
N MET A 83 20.57 -3.96 -3.94
CA MET A 83 19.50 -3.94 -4.93
C MET A 83 18.98 -2.52 -5.07
N ARG A 84 18.77 -2.08 -6.30
CA ARG A 84 18.22 -0.76 -6.63
C ARG A 84 16.99 -0.93 -7.51
N ILE A 85 15.89 -0.34 -7.08
CA ILE A 85 14.64 -0.30 -7.82
C ILE A 85 14.36 1.16 -8.14
N ARG A 86 14.17 1.50 -9.42
CA ARG A 86 13.83 2.85 -9.87
C ARG A 86 12.67 2.81 -10.83
N PHE A 87 11.57 3.44 -10.45
CA PHE A 87 10.48 3.76 -11.35
C PHE A 87 10.63 5.21 -11.81
N ASN A 88 10.63 5.43 -13.12
CA ASN A 88 10.69 6.75 -13.72
C ASN A 88 9.68 6.83 -14.85
N GLU A 89 8.48 7.32 -14.51
CA GLU A 89 7.34 7.56 -15.38
C GLU A 89 6.84 6.31 -16.11
N ASP A 90 7.56 5.87 -17.12
CA ASP A 90 7.21 4.72 -17.95
C ASP A 90 8.02 3.48 -17.65
N TYR A 91 9.20 3.63 -17.05
CA TYR A 91 10.16 2.53 -16.92
C TYR A 91 10.43 2.15 -15.48
N LEU A 92 10.51 0.84 -15.24
CA LEU A 92 10.99 0.24 -14.01
C LEU A 92 12.36 -0.39 -14.27
N ASN A 93 13.36 0.10 -13.56
CA ASN A 93 14.72 -0.42 -13.61
C ASN A 93 15.00 -1.15 -12.29
N VAL A 94 15.33 -2.44 -12.38
CA VAL A 94 15.73 -3.25 -11.23
C VAL A 94 17.18 -3.67 -11.43
N THR A 95 18.06 -3.19 -10.56
CA THR A 95 19.47 -3.56 -10.54
C THR A 95 19.73 -4.47 -9.35
N THR A 96 20.30 -5.65 -9.60
CA THR A 96 20.73 -6.61 -8.58
C THR A 96 22.20 -6.94 -8.82
N GLY A 97 23.07 -6.60 -7.88
CA GLY A 97 24.51 -6.65 -8.12
C GLY A 97 24.92 -5.75 -9.30
N SER A 98 25.51 -6.34 -10.35
CA SER A 98 25.92 -5.62 -11.56
C SER A 98 24.89 -5.68 -12.72
N LYS A 99 23.84 -6.50 -12.60
CA LYS A 99 22.85 -6.68 -13.67
C LYS A 99 21.68 -5.72 -13.48
N THR A 100 21.26 -5.05 -14.57
CA THR A 100 20.06 -4.20 -14.59
C THR A 100 19.05 -4.73 -15.60
N GLU A 101 17.80 -4.87 -15.17
CA GLU A 101 16.65 -5.21 -15.99
C GLU A 101 15.75 -3.99 -16.10
N VAL A 102 15.28 -3.69 -17.31
CA VAL A 102 14.43 -2.53 -17.63
C VAL A 102 13.11 -3.04 -18.19
N MET A 103 12.02 -2.55 -17.62
CA MET A 103 10.66 -2.91 -18.02
C MET A 103 9.84 -1.65 -18.30
N GLU A 104 9.12 -1.62 -19.42
CA GLU A 104 8.13 -0.58 -19.69
C GLU A 104 6.81 -0.94 -18.96
N VAL A 105 6.47 -0.17 -17.92
CA VAL A 105 5.33 -0.44 -17.04
C VAL A 105 4.38 0.75 -16.89
N GLY A 106 4.70 1.92 -17.45
CA GLY A 106 3.95 3.16 -17.21
C GLY A 106 2.46 3.09 -17.51
N GLY A 107 2.08 2.46 -18.63
CA GLY A 107 0.67 2.24 -18.96
C GLY A 107 -0.09 1.44 -17.90
N ASN A 108 0.53 0.37 -17.39
CA ASN A 108 -0.04 -0.48 -16.34
C ASN A 108 -0.11 0.25 -15.00
N VAL A 109 0.95 0.99 -14.65
CA VAL A 109 1.00 1.78 -13.41
C VAL A 109 -0.09 2.86 -13.41
N ARG A 110 -0.21 3.65 -14.48
CA ARG A 110 -1.24 4.70 -14.59
C ARG A 110 -2.65 4.12 -14.52
N ARG A 111 -2.88 2.95 -15.13
CA ARG A 111 -4.15 2.24 -15.05
C ARG A 111 -4.48 1.85 -13.61
N ALA A 112 -3.54 1.22 -12.90
CA ALA A 112 -3.72 0.86 -11.49
C ALA A 112 -3.97 2.09 -10.60
N GLN A 113 -3.17 3.14 -10.77
CA GLN A 113 -3.33 4.41 -10.05
C GLN A 113 -4.68 5.08 -10.33
N SER A 114 -5.18 5.02 -11.57
CA SER A 114 -6.51 5.57 -11.90
C SER A 114 -7.63 4.85 -11.14
N TYR A 115 -7.42 3.58 -10.81
CA TYR A 115 -8.41 2.75 -10.13
C TYR A 115 -8.33 2.89 -8.61
N PHE A 116 -7.13 3.03 -8.04
CA PHE A 116 -6.88 2.99 -6.59
C PHE A 116 -6.37 4.28 -5.94
N SER A 117 -6.02 5.33 -6.71
CA SER A 117 -5.29 6.50 -6.18
C SER A 117 -5.97 7.85 -6.42
N ARG A 118 -7.13 7.89 -7.09
CA ARG A 118 -7.88 9.13 -7.31
C ARG A 118 -8.85 9.38 -6.17
N GLU A 119 -9.27 10.61 -5.93
CA GLU A 119 -10.26 10.92 -4.87
C GLU A 119 -11.53 10.05 -4.96
N SER A 120 -11.97 9.74 -6.18
CA SER A 120 -13.12 8.86 -6.45
C SER A 120 -12.84 7.36 -6.29
N SER A 121 -11.60 6.95 -5.99
CA SER A 121 -11.19 5.55 -5.88
C SER A 121 -11.66 4.86 -4.60
N ILE A 122 -12.17 5.59 -3.61
CA ILE A 122 -12.68 5.00 -2.36
C ILE A 122 -13.77 3.95 -2.60
N GLY A 123 -14.65 4.18 -3.58
CA GLY A 123 -15.67 3.20 -3.96
C GLY A 123 -15.09 1.91 -4.54
N ASN A 124 -13.95 2.00 -5.24
CA ASN A 124 -13.24 0.82 -5.75
C ASN A 124 -12.50 0.09 -4.62
N LEU A 125 -11.93 0.82 -3.67
CA LEU A 125 -11.27 0.23 -2.51
C LEU A 125 -12.25 -0.57 -1.67
N LYS A 126 -13.42 -0.01 -1.35
CA LYS A 126 -14.49 -0.70 -0.61
C LYS A 126 -14.96 -1.99 -1.29
N LYS A 127 -14.97 -2.03 -2.62
CA LYS A 127 -15.38 -3.21 -3.38
C LYS A 127 -14.33 -4.33 -3.36
N ASN A 128 -13.05 -3.99 -3.33
CA ASN A 128 -11.95 -4.95 -3.55
C ASN A 128 -11.22 -5.35 -2.26
N PHE A 129 -11.37 -4.57 -1.18
CA PHE A 129 -10.81 -4.88 0.12
C PHE A 129 -11.97 -5.16 1.08
N THR A 130 -12.14 -6.42 1.46
CA THR A 130 -13.00 -6.79 2.59
C THR A 130 -12.28 -6.34 3.86
N ILE A 131 -12.77 -5.26 4.47
CA ILE A 131 -12.26 -4.73 5.74
C ILE A 131 -13.33 -4.91 6.81
#